data_AF-A0A7C7PDC9-F1
#
_entry.id   AF-A0A7C7PDC9-F1
#
_cell.length_a   1.000
_cell.length_b   1.000
_cell.length_c   1.000
_cell.angle_alpha   90.00
_cell.angle_beta   90.00
_cell.angle_gamma   90.00
#
_symmetry.space_group_name_H-M   'P 1'
#
loop_
_entity.id
_entity.type
_entity.pdbx_description
1 polymer ?
#
loop_
_entity_poly.entity_id
_entity_poly.type
_entity_poly.pdbx_seq_one_letter_code
_entity_poly.pdbx_strand_id
1 'polypeptide(L)'
;MRDFERVADFLIPHRRIVHIVVLVISLLMVPGMILALSPIDMESYNMESPELDAREVILKEYPANEVTSGYAVIIRDQSKVGTEPHWVYADEFAEYGGDGVGVAEPVGGILNLSVLREISTKAEAARADPLSEFYRPIISDVTLVQHHGVLTLSDLLRVFMANESLQTRPSLSPMGVPLPPRTNWSDCGALECLLFDDENLTQAHIDLATQRLATASEGTFLRWLSLDRAFLPAADGGAIGPVGGTLSEGGMWVNASWERGRWSASSTWILIQFDRGAAEAAGWTLEWAEARAESGYDWQGLR
;
A
#
# COMPACT_ATOMS: atom_id res chain seq x y z
N MET A 1 32.67 14.06 53.80
CA MET A 1 32.58 14.87 52.57
C MET A 1 33.99 15.38 52.29
N ARG A 2 34.79 14.65 51.52
CA ARG A 2 36.22 14.98 51.27
C ARG A 2 36.31 15.87 50.03
N ASP A 3 36.71 17.11 50.27
CA ASP A 3 37.56 18.02 49.50
C ASP A 3 37.31 18.19 47.98
N PHE A 4 36.24 18.91 47.63
CA PHE A 4 36.25 19.72 46.40
C PHE A 4 37.14 20.97 46.54
N GLU A 5 37.48 21.39 47.76
CA GLU A 5 38.37 22.54 48.02
C GLU A 5 39.76 22.36 47.40
N ARG A 6 40.40 21.18 47.54
CA ARG A 6 41.71 20.94 46.91
C ARG A 6 41.66 20.95 45.39
N VAL A 7 40.54 20.51 44.81
CA VAL A 7 40.34 20.54 43.36
C VAL A 7 40.14 21.98 42.91
N ALA A 8 39.36 22.78 43.64
CA ALA A 8 39.16 24.19 43.37
C ALA A 8 40.45 25.01 43.52
N ASP A 9 41.23 24.77 44.58
CA ASP A 9 42.53 25.40 44.85
C ASP A 9 43.56 25.12 43.75
N PHE A 10 43.44 23.98 43.07
CA PHE A 10 44.28 23.66 41.92
C PHE A 10 43.76 24.29 40.60
N LEU A 11 42.45 24.21 40.37
CA LEU A 11 41.83 24.64 39.10
C LEU A 11 41.72 26.17 38.98
N ILE A 12 41.40 26.90 40.05
CA ILE A 12 41.15 28.36 40.03
C ILE A 12 42.41 29.16 39.64
N PRO A 13 43.60 28.91 40.24
CA PRO A 13 44.83 29.61 39.85
C PRO A 13 45.27 29.29 38.40
N HIS A 14 44.98 28.08 37.92
CA HIS A 14 45.36 27.59 36.58
C HIS A 14 44.23 27.70 35.55
N ARG A 15 43.20 28.51 35.80
CA ARG A 15 41.95 28.58 35.00
C ARG A 15 42.15 28.64 33.49
N ARG A 16 43.17 29.36 33.00
CA ARG A 16 43.44 29.49 31.55
C ARG A 16 43.87 28.16 30.94
N ILE A 17 44.75 27.42 31.61
CA ILE A 17 45.24 26.12 31.15
C ILE A 17 44.12 25.09 31.24
N VAL A 18 43.35 25.11 32.33
CA VAL A 18 42.19 24.23 32.53
C VAL A 18 41.16 24.42 31.41
N HIS A 19 40.80 25.65 31.05
CA HIS A 19 39.87 25.90 29.94
C HIS A 19 40.39 25.40 28.60
N ILE A 20 41.70 25.54 28.32
CA ILE A 20 42.32 25.00 27.10
C ILE A 20 42.24 23.47 27.08
N VAL A 21 42.53 22.81 28.21
CA VAL A 21 42.45 21.35 28.33
C VAL A 21 41.02 20.86 28.13
N VAL A 22 40.03 21.50 28.76
CA VAL A 22 38.60 21.18 28.58
C VAL A 22 38.19 21.39 27.12
N LEU A 23 38.60 22.48 26.48
CA LEU A 23 38.33 22.73 25.06
C LEU A 23 38.90 21.62 24.18
N VAL A 24 40.15 21.21 24.39
CA VAL A 24 40.81 20.14 23.62
C VAL A 24 40.11 18.79 23.82
N ILE A 25 39.73 18.46 25.06
CA ILE A 25 38.98 17.22 25.36
C ILE A 25 37.61 17.26 24.68
N SER A 26 36.89 18.39 24.75
CA SER A 26 35.60 18.54 24.06
C SER A 26 35.75 18.42 22.55
N LEU A 27 36.82 18.97 21.96
CA LEU A 27 37.07 18.91 20.52
C LEU A 27 37.45 17.48 20.06
N LEU A 28 38.13 16.71 20.92
CA LEU A 28 38.36 15.27 20.72
C LEU A 28 37.07 14.44 20.74
N MET A 29 36.00 14.93 21.38
CA MET A 29 34.69 14.25 21.40
C MET A 29 33.82 14.56 20.17
N VAL A 30 34.11 15.64 19.43
CA VAL A 30 33.34 16.06 18.25
C VAL A 30 33.26 14.97 17.17
N PRO A 31 34.34 14.25 16.80
CA PRO A 31 34.24 13.16 15.83
C PRO A 31 33.29 12.04 16.27
N GLY A 32 33.30 11.67 17.56
CA GLY A 32 32.39 10.67 18.11
C GLY A 32 30.93 11.14 18.12
N MET A 33 30.71 12.44 18.35
CA MET A 33 29.38 13.04 18.28
C MET A 33 28.82 13.03 16.85
N ILE A 34 29.65 13.30 15.84
CA ILE A 34 29.24 13.24 14.42
C ILE A 34 28.83 11.81 14.05
N LEU A 35 29.57 10.79 14.51
CA LEU A 35 29.22 9.39 14.28
C LEU A 35 27.97 8.97 15.05
N ALA A 36 27.76 9.46 16.28
CA ALA A 36 26.56 9.17 17.07
C ALA A 36 25.29 9.85 16.54
N LEU A 37 25.43 10.87 15.68
CA LEU A 37 24.35 11.56 15.00
C LEU A 37 23.95 10.91 13.67
N SER A 38 24.60 9.81 13.26
CA SER A 38 24.09 9.02 12.14
C SER A 38 22.64 8.58 12.45
N PRO A 39 21.72 8.63 11.47
CA PRO A 39 20.36 8.15 11.68
C PRO A 39 20.41 6.74 12.26
N ILE A 40 19.86 6.58 13.47
CA ILE A 40 19.84 5.29 14.15
C ILE A 40 18.85 4.43 13.38
N ASP A 41 19.36 3.40 12.72
CA ASP A 41 18.54 2.44 11.98
C ASP A 41 17.61 1.72 12.97
N MET A 42 16.32 1.67 12.67
CA MET A 42 15.35 0.98 13.51
C MET A 42 15.62 -0.54 13.56
N GLU A 43 16.24 -1.08 12.51
CA GLU A 43 16.73 -2.47 12.44
C GLU A 43 17.92 -2.71 13.39
N SER A 44 18.60 -1.65 13.86
CA SER A 44 19.68 -1.74 14.86
C SER A 44 19.19 -1.77 16.31
N TYR A 45 17.87 -1.62 16.55
CA TYR A 45 17.28 -2.02 17.82
C TYR A 45 17.34 -3.54 17.90
N ASN A 46 18.44 -4.03 18.47
CA ASN A 46 18.65 -5.41 18.86
C ASN A 46 17.63 -5.79 19.94
N MET A 47 16.40 -6.06 19.53
CA MET A 47 15.48 -6.88 20.30
C MET A 47 15.87 -8.31 19.94
N GLU A 48 16.61 -9.00 20.81
CA GLU A 48 16.84 -10.45 20.68
C GLU A 48 15.46 -11.13 20.62
N SER A 49 14.97 -11.34 19.40
CA SER A 49 13.63 -11.78 19.10
C SER A 49 13.76 -13.05 18.26
N PRO A 50 13.07 -14.14 18.64
CA PRO A 50 13.05 -15.36 17.85
C PRO A 50 12.63 -15.13 16.39
N GLU A 51 11.84 -14.09 16.12
CA GLU A 51 11.41 -13.69 14.79
C GLU A 51 12.54 -13.08 13.94
N LEU A 52 13.42 -12.26 14.55
CA LEU A 52 14.60 -11.71 13.86
C LEU A 52 15.66 -12.77 13.59
N ASP A 53 15.91 -13.66 14.55
CA ASP A 53 16.81 -14.81 14.36
C ASP A 53 16.28 -15.75 13.26
N ALA A 54 14.98 -16.03 13.27
CA ALA A 54 14.34 -16.82 12.22
C ALA A 54 14.44 -16.13 10.86
N ARG A 55 14.24 -14.80 10.80
CA ARG A 55 14.43 -14.01 9.58
C ARG A 55 15.87 -14.09 9.08
N GLU A 56 16.86 -13.98 9.95
CA GLU A 56 18.28 -14.10 9.57
C GLU A 56 18.60 -15.49 9.02
N VAL A 57 18.14 -16.56 9.68
CA VAL A 57 18.28 -17.94 9.17
C VAL A 57 17.60 -18.09 7.81
N ILE A 58 16.39 -17.56 7.63
CA ILE A 58 15.70 -17.59 6.34
C ILE A 58 16.52 -16.84 5.28
N LEU A 59 16.99 -15.63 5.57
CA LEU A 59 17.77 -14.83 4.64
C LEU A 59 19.09 -15.51 4.24
N LYS A 60 19.72 -16.20 5.19
CA LYS A 60 21.02 -16.85 5.01
C LYS A 60 20.93 -18.23 4.35
N GLU A 61 19.95 -19.04 4.73
CA GLU A 61 19.75 -20.41 4.22
C GLU A 61 18.89 -20.44 2.96
N TYR A 62 17.94 -19.51 2.82
CA TYR A 62 17.01 -19.39 1.71
C TYR A 62 17.02 -17.95 1.19
N PRO A 63 18.12 -17.48 0.56
CA PRO A 63 18.16 -16.16 -0.04
C PRO A 63 17.09 -16.08 -1.14
N ALA A 64 15.92 -15.56 -0.79
CA ALA A 64 14.95 -15.10 -1.75
C ALA A 64 15.51 -13.81 -2.32
N ASN A 65 15.90 -13.86 -3.60
CA ASN A 65 16.28 -12.68 -4.35
C ASN A 65 15.08 -11.76 -4.58
N GLU A 66 13.85 -12.28 -4.45
CA GLU A 66 12.62 -11.53 -4.66
C GLU A 66 11.93 -11.16 -3.35
N VAL A 67 11.39 -9.95 -3.28
CA VAL A 67 10.61 -9.41 -2.18
C VAL A 67 9.32 -8.81 -2.74
N THR A 68 8.19 -9.10 -2.08
CA THR A 68 6.92 -8.42 -2.34
C THR A 68 6.69 -7.35 -1.28
N SER A 69 6.63 -6.09 -1.68
CA SER A 69 6.29 -4.97 -0.81
C SER A 69 4.83 -4.58 -0.99
N GLY A 70 4.07 -4.59 0.10
CA GLY A 70 2.68 -4.15 0.12
C GLY A 70 2.54 -2.77 0.74
N TYR A 71 2.07 -1.80 -0.04
CA TYR A 71 1.76 -0.45 0.43
C TYR A 71 0.26 -0.33 0.64
N ALA A 72 -0.16 -0.10 1.89
CA ALA A 72 -1.54 0.17 2.20
C ALA A 72 -1.93 1.56 1.66
N VAL A 73 -3.00 1.62 0.87
CA VAL A 73 -3.63 2.86 0.43
C VAL A 73 -4.89 3.04 1.26
N ILE A 74 -4.91 4.07 2.09
CA ILE A 74 -5.98 4.35 3.03
C ILE A 74 -6.58 5.70 2.68
N ILE A 75 -7.91 5.79 2.64
CA ILE A 75 -8.59 7.07 2.45
C ILE A 75 -8.31 8.02 3.62
N ARG A 76 -8.14 9.30 3.31
CA ARG A 76 -7.99 10.36 4.31
C ARG A 76 -9.35 10.91 4.71
N ASP A 77 -9.45 11.37 5.95
CA ASP A 77 -10.57 12.15 6.46
C ASP A 77 -10.70 13.44 5.63
N GLN A 78 -11.80 13.55 4.89
CA GLN A 78 -12.05 14.68 3.99
C GLN A 78 -12.10 16.03 4.72
N SER A 79 -12.41 16.06 6.02
CA SER A 79 -12.38 17.29 6.82
C SER A 79 -10.97 17.83 7.06
N LYS A 80 -9.96 16.97 6.90
CA LYS A 80 -8.53 17.27 7.07
C LYS A 80 -7.78 17.35 5.74
N VAL A 81 -8.45 17.08 4.62
CA VAL A 81 -7.87 17.23 3.28
C VAL A 81 -7.77 18.72 2.94
N GLY A 82 -6.55 19.20 2.70
CA GLY A 82 -6.30 20.61 2.33
C GLY A 82 -5.72 21.49 3.44
N THR A 83 -5.55 20.96 4.65
CA THR A 83 -4.74 21.62 5.68
C THR A 83 -3.25 21.43 5.39
N GLU A 84 -2.43 22.44 5.73
CA GLU A 84 -0.97 22.34 5.60
C GLU A 84 -0.46 21.16 6.44
N PRO A 85 0.40 20.28 5.90
CA PRO A 85 0.73 19.02 6.55
C PRO A 85 1.35 19.26 7.94
N HIS A 86 0.83 18.54 8.93
CA HIS A 86 1.43 18.46 10.25
C HIS A 86 2.36 17.22 10.33
N TRP A 87 3.31 17.23 11.24
CA TRP A 87 4.28 16.13 11.43
C TRP A 87 3.63 14.80 11.83
N VAL A 88 2.32 14.77 12.08
CA VAL A 88 1.54 13.61 12.48
C VAL A 88 0.48 13.33 11.40
N TYR A 89 0.85 12.55 10.39
CA TYR A 89 -0.07 12.09 9.33
C TYR A 89 -1.12 11.09 9.83
N ALA A 90 -0.91 10.50 11.01
CA ALA A 90 -1.83 9.51 11.58
C ALA A 90 -3.22 10.08 11.88
N ASP A 91 -3.31 11.37 12.17
CA ASP A 91 -4.59 12.02 12.47
C ASP A 91 -5.44 12.26 11.22
N GLU A 92 -4.86 12.12 10.02
CA GLU A 92 -5.56 12.39 8.76
C GLU A 92 -6.23 11.15 8.16
N PHE A 93 -6.03 9.97 8.74
CA PHE A 93 -6.74 8.77 8.30
C PHE A 93 -8.23 8.88 8.65
N ALA A 94 -9.09 8.43 7.74
CA ALA A 94 -10.50 8.26 8.08
C ALA A 94 -10.64 7.24 9.22
N GLU A 95 -11.55 7.51 10.15
CA GLU A 95 -11.81 6.61 11.27
C GLU A 95 -12.34 5.26 10.77
N TYR A 96 -11.82 4.17 11.34
CA TYR A 96 -12.29 2.82 11.02
C TYR A 96 -13.68 2.60 11.63
N GLY A 97 -14.71 2.60 10.79
CA GLY A 97 -16.11 2.49 11.23
C GLY A 97 -16.51 1.12 11.80
N GLY A 98 -15.66 0.10 11.66
CA GLY A 98 -15.94 -1.28 12.05
C GLY A 98 -16.16 -2.23 10.87
N ASP A 99 -16.14 -3.53 11.14
CA ASP A 99 -16.26 -4.58 10.13
C ASP A 99 -17.63 -4.54 9.44
N GLY A 100 -17.65 -4.58 8.11
CA GLY A 100 -18.88 -4.60 7.31
C GLY A 100 -19.73 -3.33 7.35
N VAL A 101 -19.17 -2.19 7.80
CA VAL A 101 -19.90 -0.90 7.88
C VAL A 101 -19.85 -0.12 6.57
N GLY A 102 -18.78 -0.25 5.80
CA GLY A 102 -18.50 0.51 4.59
C GLY A 102 -18.12 1.95 4.86
N VAL A 103 -17.77 2.68 3.80
CA VAL A 103 -17.46 4.11 3.84
C VAL A 103 -18.50 4.89 3.06
N ALA A 104 -19.08 5.93 3.67
CA ALA A 104 -20.06 6.80 3.02
C ALA A 104 -19.41 7.89 2.16
N GLU A 105 -18.33 8.50 2.66
CA GLU A 105 -17.63 9.60 1.99
C GLU A 105 -16.11 9.32 1.94
N PRO A 106 -15.47 9.37 0.75
CA PRO A 106 -16.07 9.63 -0.57
C PRO A 106 -17.01 8.51 -1.02
N VAL A 107 -17.91 8.79 -1.98
CA VAL A 107 -18.91 7.81 -2.45
C VAL A 107 -18.20 6.59 -3.07
N GLY A 108 -18.37 5.42 -2.47
CA GLY A 108 -17.67 4.19 -2.87
C GLY A 108 -16.31 3.97 -2.17
N GLY A 109 -15.89 4.89 -1.29
CA GLY A 109 -14.64 4.81 -0.55
C GLY A 109 -13.44 4.68 -1.49
N ILE A 110 -12.62 3.65 -1.28
CA ILE A 110 -11.46 3.32 -2.12
C ILE A 110 -11.84 2.93 -3.56
N LEU A 111 -13.10 2.54 -3.80
CA LEU A 111 -13.66 2.21 -5.12
C LEU A 111 -14.29 3.44 -5.81
N ASN A 112 -14.11 4.64 -5.25
CA ASN A 112 -14.46 5.86 -5.96
C ASN A 112 -13.58 6.03 -7.21
N LEU A 113 -14.16 6.45 -8.33
CA LEU A 113 -13.46 6.61 -9.60
C LEU A 113 -12.28 7.59 -9.52
N SER A 114 -12.40 8.70 -8.80
CA SER A 114 -11.28 9.66 -8.68
C SER A 114 -10.14 9.04 -7.87
N VAL A 115 -10.46 8.30 -6.81
CA VAL A 115 -9.50 7.60 -5.96
C VAL A 115 -8.80 6.47 -6.74
N LEU A 116 -9.55 5.68 -7.51
CA LEU A 116 -8.97 4.64 -8.38
C LEU A 116 -8.06 5.22 -9.46
N ARG A 117 -8.40 6.38 -10.02
CA ARG A 117 -7.53 7.11 -10.95
C ARG A 117 -6.26 7.59 -10.25
N GLU A 118 -6.36 8.10 -9.02
CA GLU A 118 -5.19 8.48 -8.22
C GLU A 118 -4.27 7.28 -7.94
N ILE A 119 -4.84 6.14 -7.53
CA ILE A 119 -4.10 4.88 -7.35
C ILE A 119 -3.38 4.48 -8.64
N SER A 120 -4.08 4.58 -9.78
CA SER A 120 -3.46 4.29 -11.08
C SER A 120 -2.30 5.23 -11.37
N THR A 121 -2.42 6.53 -11.10
CA THR A 121 -1.33 7.49 -11.31
C THR A 121 -0.12 7.17 -10.43
N LYS A 122 -0.34 6.79 -9.16
CA LYS A 122 0.74 6.35 -8.26
C LYS A 122 1.40 5.06 -8.75
N ALA A 123 0.62 4.13 -9.30
CA ALA A 123 1.15 2.90 -9.90
C ALA A 123 2.02 3.19 -11.12
N GLU A 124 1.61 4.12 -11.98
CA GLU A 124 2.41 4.56 -13.13
C GLU A 124 3.69 5.27 -12.69
N ALA A 125 3.66 6.07 -11.63
CA ALA A 125 4.88 6.65 -11.06
C ALA A 125 5.88 5.57 -10.61
N ALA A 126 5.41 4.53 -9.93
CA ALA A 126 6.26 3.38 -9.56
C ALA A 126 6.81 2.63 -10.79
N ARG A 127 5.99 2.47 -11.85
CA ARG A 127 6.43 1.83 -13.10
C ARG A 127 7.44 2.67 -13.88
N ALA A 128 7.39 3.99 -13.77
CA ALA A 128 8.32 4.90 -14.41
C ALA A 128 9.63 5.09 -13.61
N ASP A 129 9.67 4.60 -12.36
CA ASP A 129 10.83 4.73 -11.49
C ASP A 129 12.05 3.95 -12.02
N PRO A 130 13.29 4.42 -11.84
CA PRO A 130 14.49 3.66 -12.21
C PRO A 130 14.59 2.27 -11.56
N LEU A 131 13.98 2.07 -10.39
CA LEU A 131 13.91 0.77 -9.73
C LEU A 131 13.05 -0.25 -10.50
N SER A 132 12.24 0.21 -11.46
CA SER A 132 11.40 -0.67 -12.28
C SER A 132 12.19 -1.69 -13.11
N GLU A 133 13.48 -1.46 -13.37
CA GLU A 133 14.37 -2.44 -14.01
C GLU A 133 14.48 -3.74 -13.20
N PHE A 134 14.37 -3.66 -11.88
CA PHE A 134 14.45 -4.79 -10.97
C PHE A 134 13.07 -5.38 -10.62
N TYR A 135 12.01 -4.88 -11.24
CA TYR A 135 10.67 -5.41 -11.00
C TYR A 135 10.55 -6.81 -11.60
N ARG A 136 9.87 -7.71 -10.86
CA ARG A 136 9.57 -9.07 -11.31
C ARG A 136 8.08 -9.21 -11.60
N PRO A 137 7.68 -10.13 -12.50
CA PRO A 137 6.27 -10.31 -12.80
C PRO A 137 5.47 -10.75 -11.57
N ILE A 138 4.28 -10.20 -11.40
CA ILE A 138 3.30 -10.61 -10.38
C ILE A 138 2.02 -11.06 -11.06
N ILE A 139 1.43 -12.17 -10.60
CA ILE A 139 0.18 -12.70 -11.15
C ILE A 139 -0.96 -12.36 -10.20
N SER A 140 -2.02 -11.76 -10.71
CA SER A 140 -3.24 -11.49 -9.93
C SER A 140 -3.99 -12.79 -9.64
N ASP A 141 -4.37 -13.03 -8.39
CA ASP A 141 -5.26 -14.12 -7.99
C ASP A 141 -6.73 -13.89 -8.41
N VAL A 142 -7.11 -12.65 -8.70
CA VAL A 142 -8.46 -12.25 -9.13
C VAL A 142 -8.64 -12.42 -10.64
N THR A 143 -7.74 -11.82 -11.43
CA THR A 143 -7.87 -11.79 -12.90
C THR A 143 -7.04 -12.88 -13.58
N LEU A 144 -6.05 -13.45 -12.88
CA LEU A 144 -5.07 -14.43 -13.40
C LEU A 144 -4.27 -13.92 -14.58
N VAL A 145 -4.09 -12.60 -14.65
CA VAL A 145 -3.23 -11.90 -15.60
C VAL A 145 -1.93 -11.51 -14.90
N GLN A 146 -0.84 -11.56 -15.66
CA GLN A 146 0.49 -11.16 -15.21
C GLN A 146 0.67 -9.65 -15.38
N HIS A 147 1.18 -8.98 -14.34
CA HIS A 147 1.54 -7.58 -14.32
C HIS A 147 3.05 -7.40 -14.12
N HIS A 148 3.59 -6.28 -14.60
CA HIS A 148 5.02 -5.97 -14.52
C HIS A 148 5.36 -5.28 -13.19
N GLY A 149 5.71 -6.06 -12.16
CA GLY A 149 6.12 -5.56 -10.85
C GLY A 149 4.99 -5.06 -9.98
N VAL A 150 4.20 -4.14 -10.51
CA VAL A 150 3.19 -3.38 -9.77
C VAL A 150 1.80 -3.92 -10.06
N LEU A 151 1.07 -4.27 -9.00
CA LEU A 151 -0.33 -4.70 -9.06
C LEU A 151 -1.18 -3.88 -8.10
N THR A 152 -2.26 -3.30 -8.63
CA THR A 152 -3.19 -2.45 -7.88
C THR A 152 -4.64 -2.83 -8.12
N LEU A 153 -5.54 -2.33 -7.27
CA LEU A 153 -6.99 -2.46 -7.45
C LEU A 153 -7.48 -1.94 -8.81
N SER A 154 -6.91 -0.82 -9.29
CA SER A 154 -7.23 -0.23 -10.58
C SER A 154 -6.82 -1.12 -11.75
N ASP A 155 -5.70 -1.84 -11.63
CA ASP A 155 -5.28 -2.79 -12.66
C ASP A 155 -6.23 -4.00 -12.77
N LEU A 156 -6.79 -4.46 -11.65
CA LEU A 156 -7.80 -5.52 -11.66
C LEU A 156 -9.04 -5.10 -12.45
N LEU A 157 -9.50 -3.87 -12.23
CA LEU A 157 -10.64 -3.29 -12.95
C LEU A 157 -10.31 -3.07 -14.44
N ARG A 158 -9.13 -2.52 -14.74
CA ARG A 158 -8.66 -2.32 -16.13
C ARG A 158 -8.67 -3.61 -16.94
N VAL A 159 -8.05 -4.67 -16.40
CA VAL A 159 -7.99 -5.99 -17.05
C VAL A 159 -9.38 -6.63 -17.21
N PHE A 160 -10.24 -6.47 -16.20
CA PHE A 160 -11.61 -6.96 -16.26
C PHE A 160 -12.43 -6.25 -17.34
N MET A 161 -12.40 -4.92 -17.35
CA MET A 161 -13.14 -4.08 -18.29
C MET A 161 -12.62 -4.21 -19.73
N ALA A 162 -11.35 -4.60 -19.90
CA ALA A 162 -10.80 -4.94 -21.22
C ALA A 162 -11.18 -6.36 -21.71
N ASN A 163 -12.00 -7.11 -20.96
CA ASN A 163 -12.30 -8.53 -21.21
C ASN A 163 -11.04 -9.42 -21.31
N GLU A 164 -9.99 -9.08 -20.54
CA GLU A 164 -8.72 -9.81 -20.55
C GLU A 164 -8.59 -10.83 -19.42
N SER A 165 -9.39 -10.67 -18.37
CA SER A 165 -9.39 -11.56 -17.22
C SER A 165 -9.85 -12.99 -17.57
N LEU A 166 -9.40 -13.98 -16.79
CA LEU A 166 -9.95 -15.34 -16.86
C LEU A 166 -11.44 -15.39 -16.47
N GLN A 167 -11.94 -14.38 -15.74
CA GLN A 167 -13.34 -14.27 -15.38
C GLN A 167 -14.22 -13.95 -16.60
N THR A 168 -13.67 -13.23 -17.58
CA THR A 168 -14.35 -12.77 -18.80
C THR A 168 -14.05 -13.63 -20.03
N ARG A 169 -13.05 -14.51 -19.96
CA ARG A 169 -12.62 -15.37 -21.07
C ARG A 169 -12.94 -16.85 -20.80
N PRO A 170 -13.23 -17.64 -21.84
CA PRO A 170 -13.31 -19.09 -21.68
C PRO A 170 -11.96 -19.64 -21.22
N SER A 171 -12.00 -20.64 -20.34
CA SER A 171 -10.82 -21.26 -19.75
C SER A 171 -10.88 -22.78 -19.88
N LEU A 172 -9.84 -23.48 -19.42
CA LEU A 172 -9.79 -24.92 -19.38
C LEU A 172 -9.74 -25.39 -17.93
N SER A 173 -10.50 -26.42 -17.60
CA SER A 173 -10.34 -27.14 -16.33
C SER A 173 -8.98 -27.88 -16.31
N PRO A 174 -8.51 -28.33 -15.13
CA PRO A 174 -7.31 -29.17 -15.04
C PRO A 174 -7.37 -30.46 -15.87
N MET A 175 -8.58 -30.90 -16.24
CA MET A 175 -8.82 -32.07 -17.09
C MET A 175 -8.92 -31.74 -18.58
N GLY A 176 -8.66 -30.49 -18.98
CA GLY A 176 -8.73 -30.03 -20.38
C GLY A 176 -10.15 -29.79 -20.89
N VAL A 177 -11.16 -29.74 -20.02
CA VAL A 177 -12.55 -29.46 -20.40
C VAL A 177 -12.73 -27.95 -20.51
N PRO A 178 -13.29 -27.41 -21.61
CA PRO A 178 -13.57 -25.99 -21.72
C PRO A 178 -14.63 -25.56 -20.70
N LEU A 179 -14.29 -24.53 -19.93
CA LEU A 179 -15.17 -23.86 -18.99
C LEU A 179 -15.63 -22.52 -19.62
N PRO A 180 -16.93 -22.21 -19.57
CA PRO A 180 -17.41 -20.91 -20.02
C PRO A 180 -16.84 -19.79 -19.13
N PRO A 181 -16.78 -18.54 -19.63
CA PRO A 181 -16.45 -17.40 -18.80
C PRO A 181 -17.45 -17.27 -17.65
N ARG A 182 -16.97 -16.91 -16.46
CA ARG A 182 -17.78 -16.76 -15.26
C ARG A 182 -18.67 -15.52 -15.31
N THR A 183 -18.22 -14.48 -16.01
CA THR A 183 -18.95 -13.23 -16.21
C THR A 183 -18.50 -12.57 -17.52
N ASN A 184 -18.99 -11.38 -17.84
CA ASN A 184 -18.59 -10.62 -19.03
C ASN A 184 -18.51 -9.11 -18.74
N TRP A 185 -17.78 -8.40 -19.60
CA TRP A 185 -17.84 -6.94 -19.73
C TRP A 185 -18.30 -6.50 -21.13
N SER A 186 -18.97 -7.39 -21.86
CA SER A 186 -19.52 -7.08 -23.19
C SER A 186 -20.99 -6.66 -23.15
N ASP A 187 -21.70 -6.99 -22.07
CA ASP A 187 -23.09 -6.61 -21.85
C ASP A 187 -23.20 -5.78 -20.56
N CYS A 188 -23.20 -4.46 -20.69
CA CYS A 188 -23.27 -3.52 -19.55
C CYS A 188 -24.70 -3.03 -19.28
N GLY A 189 -25.70 -3.67 -19.89
CA GLY A 189 -27.11 -3.34 -19.71
C GLY A 189 -27.45 -1.94 -20.24
N ALA A 190 -27.87 -1.05 -19.34
CA ALA A 190 -28.24 0.33 -19.69
C ALA A 190 -27.04 1.26 -19.89
N LEU A 191 -25.83 0.83 -19.49
CA LEU A 191 -24.58 1.55 -19.68
C LEU A 191 -23.89 1.04 -20.95
N GLU A 192 -23.09 1.91 -21.57
CA GLU A 192 -22.14 1.50 -22.60
C GLU A 192 -20.94 0.78 -21.93
N CYS A 193 -20.38 -0.22 -22.60
CA CYS A 193 -19.19 -0.90 -22.08
C CYS A 193 -17.93 -0.12 -22.42
N LEU A 194 -17.54 0.77 -21.51
CA LEU A 194 -16.31 1.55 -21.58
C LEU A 194 -15.13 0.81 -20.94
N LEU A 195 -13.92 1.18 -21.33
CA LEU A 195 -12.67 0.76 -20.70
C LEU A 195 -12.37 1.63 -19.46
N PHE A 196 -11.46 1.15 -18.61
CA PHE A 196 -11.10 1.86 -17.38
C PHE A 196 -10.46 3.25 -17.64
N ASP A 197 -9.69 3.36 -18.73
CA ASP A 197 -8.96 4.58 -19.07
C ASP A 197 -9.79 5.55 -19.94
N ASP A 198 -11.05 5.25 -20.23
CA ASP A 198 -11.91 6.11 -21.05
C ASP A 198 -12.31 7.39 -20.29
N GLU A 199 -12.32 8.53 -21.01
CA GLU A 199 -12.67 9.84 -20.43
C GLU A 199 -14.11 9.88 -19.91
N ASN A 200 -15.03 9.22 -20.62
CA ASN A 200 -16.46 9.17 -20.32
C ASN A 200 -16.82 8.15 -19.22
N LEU A 201 -15.82 7.48 -18.63
CA LEU A 201 -16.06 6.52 -17.56
C LEU A 201 -16.72 7.20 -16.36
N THR A 202 -17.77 6.58 -15.82
CA THR A 202 -18.52 7.10 -14.66
C THR A 202 -18.47 6.14 -13.48
N GLN A 203 -18.82 6.63 -12.29
CA GLN A 203 -18.89 5.81 -11.08
C GLN A 203 -19.81 4.58 -11.25
N ALA A 204 -20.90 4.69 -12.01
CA ALA A 204 -21.81 3.59 -12.25
C ALA A 204 -21.15 2.40 -12.98
N HIS A 205 -20.17 2.67 -13.86
CA HIS A 205 -19.38 1.62 -14.51
C HIS A 205 -18.49 0.91 -13.49
N ILE A 206 -17.84 1.66 -12.58
CA ILE A 206 -17.04 1.09 -11.51
C ILE A 206 -17.89 0.24 -10.58
N ASP A 207 -19.06 0.72 -10.18
CA ASP A 207 -19.99 -0.02 -9.32
C ASP A 207 -20.40 -1.36 -9.96
N LEU A 208 -20.70 -1.35 -11.27
CA LEU A 208 -21.05 -2.56 -12.04
C LEU A 208 -19.85 -3.52 -12.17
N ALA A 209 -18.67 -3.01 -12.53
CA ALA A 209 -17.46 -3.81 -12.68
C ALA A 209 -17.07 -4.49 -11.37
N THR A 210 -17.09 -3.72 -10.28
CA THR A 210 -16.77 -4.18 -8.93
C THR A 210 -17.75 -5.26 -8.48
N GLN A 211 -19.05 -5.07 -8.69
CA GLN A 211 -20.04 -6.09 -8.33
C GLN A 211 -19.85 -7.39 -9.11
N ARG A 212 -19.56 -7.30 -10.42
CA ARG A 212 -19.29 -8.49 -11.25
C ARG A 212 -18.01 -9.20 -10.84
N LEU A 213 -16.95 -8.46 -10.52
CA LEU A 213 -15.71 -9.03 -10.01
C LEU A 213 -15.89 -9.69 -8.65
N ALA A 214 -16.57 -9.04 -7.72
CA ALA A 214 -16.84 -9.58 -6.39
C ALA A 214 -17.61 -10.91 -6.46
N THR A 215 -18.60 -11.00 -7.35
CA THR A 215 -19.43 -12.20 -7.54
C THR A 215 -18.71 -13.29 -8.34
N ALA A 216 -18.03 -12.96 -9.45
CA ALA A 216 -17.37 -13.94 -10.31
C ALA A 216 -16.12 -14.57 -9.66
N SER A 217 -15.41 -13.80 -8.83
CA SER A 217 -14.20 -14.26 -8.11
C SER A 217 -14.48 -14.99 -6.80
N GLU A 218 -15.75 -15.33 -6.50
CA GLU A 218 -16.16 -16.00 -5.27
C GLU A 218 -15.66 -15.27 -4.00
N GLY A 219 -15.60 -13.93 -4.05
CA GLY A 219 -15.13 -13.09 -2.95
C GLY A 219 -13.61 -12.90 -2.86
N THR A 220 -12.81 -13.48 -3.76
CA THR A 220 -11.34 -13.25 -3.78
C THR A 220 -11.02 -11.78 -4.05
N PHE A 221 -11.76 -11.13 -4.95
CA PHE A 221 -11.67 -9.69 -5.17
C PHE A 221 -11.92 -8.89 -3.87
N LEU A 222 -12.82 -9.33 -3.00
CA LEU A 222 -13.12 -8.62 -1.75
C LEU A 222 -11.95 -8.65 -0.76
N ARG A 223 -10.96 -9.54 -0.93
CA ARG A 223 -9.74 -9.57 -0.11
C ARG A 223 -8.79 -8.41 -0.40
N TRP A 224 -8.95 -7.76 -1.55
CA TRP A 224 -8.22 -6.53 -1.89
C TRP A 224 -8.74 -5.31 -1.13
N LEU A 225 -9.89 -5.43 -0.47
CA LEU A 225 -10.52 -4.38 0.30
C LEU A 225 -10.39 -4.69 1.80
N SER A 226 -10.32 -3.65 2.62
CA SER A 226 -10.31 -3.78 4.08
C SER A 226 -11.55 -4.47 4.66
N LEU A 227 -11.49 -4.81 5.95
CA LEU A 227 -12.54 -5.58 6.64
C LEU A 227 -13.84 -4.77 6.86
N ASP A 228 -13.76 -3.45 6.84
CA ASP A 228 -14.92 -2.56 6.82
C ASP A 228 -15.69 -2.63 5.50
N ARG A 229 -15.23 -3.36 4.48
CA ARG A 229 -15.92 -3.45 3.19
C ARG A 229 -17.39 -3.84 3.35
N ALA A 230 -18.27 -3.13 2.67
CA ALA A 230 -19.69 -3.40 2.67
C ALA A 230 -20.32 -3.02 1.34
N PHE A 231 -21.43 -3.66 0.99
CA PHE A 231 -22.30 -3.17 -0.07
C PHE A 231 -23.30 -2.21 0.54
N LEU A 232 -23.18 -0.93 0.19
CA LEU A 232 -24.03 0.14 0.72
C LEU A 232 -25.22 0.37 -0.23
N PRO A 233 -26.46 0.37 0.28
CA PRO A 233 -27.63 0.68 -0.53
C PRO A 233 -27.57 2.13 -1.00
N ALA A 234 -27.77 2.34 -2.30
CA ALA A 234 -27.74 3.66 -2.91
C ALA A 234 -28.71 3.70 -4.10
N ALA A 235 -29.63 4.67 -4.11
CA ALA A 235 -30.66 4.76 -5.14
C ALA A 235 -30.08 5.01 -6.56
N ASP A 236 -28.95 5.71 -6.62
CA ASP A 236 -28.16 6.02 -7.80
C ASP A 236 -27.06 4.97 -8.09
N GLY A 237 -26.97 3.91 -7.28
CA GLY A 237 -25.99 2.85 -7.43
C GLY A 237 -26.12 2.12 -8.77
N GLY A 238 -24.99 1.89 -9.45
CA GLY A 238 -24.96 1.22 -10.76
C GLY A 238 -25.22 -0.29 -10.71
N ALA A 239 -25.22 -0.91 -9.52
CA ALA A 239 -25.24 -2.36 -9.36
C ALA A 239 -26.30 -2.82 -8.33
N ILE A 240 -26.66 -4.11 -8.41
CA ILE A 240 -27.48 -4.78 -7.39
C ILE A 240 -26.59 -5.79 -6.67
N GLY A 241 -26.56 -5.71 -5.33
CA GLY A 241 -25.65 -6.49 -4.51
C GLY A 241 -26.18 -6.77 -3.11
N PRO A 242 -25.42 -7.57 -2.33
CA PRO A 242 -25.85 -8.08 -1.04
C PRO A 242 -25.63 -7.05 0.07
N VAL A 243 -26.71 -6.45 0.58
CA VAL A 243 -26.70 -5.59 1.77
C VAL A 243 -26.82 -6.47 3.02
N GLY A 244 -25.84 -6.35 3.91
CA GLY A 244 -25.74 -7.19 5.10
C GLY A 244 -25.46 -8.66 4.80
N GLY A 245 -25.71 -9.52 5.78
CA GLY A 245 -25.44 -10.95 5.69
C GLY A 245 -23.95 -11.31 5.82
N THR A 246 -23.65 -12.61 5.70
CA THR A 246 -22.29 -13.13 5.79
C THR A 246 -21.95 -13.96 4.55
N LEU A 247 -20.71 -13.82 4.06
CA LEU A 247 -20.20 -14.64 2.96
C LEU A 247 -19.77 -16.00 3.51
N SER A 248 -20.38 -17.07 3.01
CA SER A 248 -19.99 -18.45 3.34
C SER A 248 -18.67 -18.83 2.66
N GLU A 249 -18.01 -19.89 3.16
CA GLU A 249 -16.77 -20.44 2.54
C GLU A 249 -16.96 -20.84 1.08
N GLY A 250 -18.19 -21.15 0.65
CA GLY A 250 -18.54 -21.48 -0.73
C GLY A 250 -18.84 -20.26 -1.62
N GLY A 251 -18.51 -19.04 -1.19
CA GLY A 251 -18.70 -17.81 -1.98
C GLY A 251 -20.16 -17.33 -2.10
N MET A 252 -21.09 -17.95 -1.37
CA MET A 252 -22.51 -17.60 -1.37
C MET A 252 -22.87 -16.75 -0.15
N TRP A 253 -23.68 -15.71 -0.35
CA TRP A 253 -24.17 -14.84 0.72
C TRP A 253 -25.35 -15.46 1.46
N VAL A 254 -25.31 -15.43 2.78
CA VAL A 254 -26.37 -15.92 3.67
C VAL A 254 -26.95 -14.73 4.45
N ASN A 255 -28.28 -14.66 4.54
CA ASN A 255 -29.02 -13.58 5.24
C ASN A 255 -28.77 -12.16 4.69
N ALA A 256 -28.41 -12.02 3.42
CA ALA A 256 -28.27 -10.72 2.75
C ALA A 256 -29.56 -10.34 1.99
N SER A 257 -29.89 -9.04 1.96
CA SER A 257 -30.89 -8.50 1.04
C SER A 257 -30.22 -8.05 -0.26
N TRP A 258 -30.86 -8.30 -1.41
CA TRP A 258 -30.32 -7.86 -2.70
C TRP A 258 -30.94 -6.52 -3.07
N GLU A 259 -30.15 -5.46 -2.96
CA GLU A 259 -30.61 -4.09 -3.17
C GLU A 259 -29.71 -3.36 -4.15
N ARG A 260 -30.22 -2.25 -4.70
CA ARG A 260 -29.40 -1.37 -5.55
C ARG A 260 -28.42 -0.60 -4.67
N GLY A 261 -27.17 -0.57 -5.08
CA GLY A 261 -26.10 0.05 -4.30
C GLY A 261 -24.73 -0.07 -4.95
N ARG A 262 -23.69 -0.03 -4.11
CA ARG A 262 -22.30 -0.14 -4.51
C ARG A 262 -21.43 -0.71 -3.39
N TRP A 263 -20.30 -1.30 -3.75
CA TRP A 263 -19.27 -1.67 -2.78
C TRP A 263 -18.52 -0.44 -2.28
N SER A 264 -18.14 -0.45 -1.01
CA SER A 264 -17.35 0.59 -0.38
C SER A 264 -16.42 0.00 0.67
N ALA A 265 -15.22 0.57 0.82
CA ALA A 265 -14.21 0.21 1.83
C ALA A 265 -13.24 1.39 2.04
N SER A 266 -12.55 1.42 3.18
CA SER A 266 -11.58 2.48 3.51
C SER A 266 -10.20 2.30 2.91
N SER A 267 -9.78 1.07 2.60
CA SER A 267 -8.41 0.85 2.14
C SER A 267 -8.24 -0.33 1.19
N THR A 268 -7.12 -0.30 0.47
CA THR A 268 -6.65 -1.33 -0.45
C THR A 268 -5.12 -1.39 -0.46
N TRP A 269 -4.54 -2.15 -1.38
CA TRP A 269 -3.11 -2.39 -1.50
C TRP A 269 -2.56 -1.97 -2.86
N ILE A 270 -1.32 -1.47 -2.86
CA ILE A 270 -0.43 -1.46 -4.02
C ILE A 270 0.65 -2.50 -3.71
N LEU A 271 0.75 -3.54 -4.54
CA LEU A 271 1.76 -4.58 -4.41
C LEU A 271 2.88 -4.33 -5.42
N ILE A 272 4.13 -4.39 -4.97
CA ILE A 272 5.32 -4.28 -5.81
C ILE A 272 6.18 -5.52 -5.60
N GLN A 273 6.42 -6.29 -6.66
CA GLN A 273 7.35 -7.41 -6.69
C GLN A 273 8.71 -6.94 -7.21
N PHE A 274 9.75 -7.13 -6.39
CA PHE A 274 11.07 -6.57 -6.59
C PHE A 274 12.16 -7.63 -6.44
N ASP A 275 13.15 -7.64 -7.34
CA ASP A 275 14.36 -8.44 -7.22
C ASP A 275 15.45 -7.67 -6.46
N ARG A 276 15.49 -7.88 -5.16
CA ARG A 276 16.51 -7.32 -4.27
C ARG A 276 17.92 -7.75 -4.67
N GLY A 277 18.13 -9.03 -5.03
CA GLY A 277 19.47 -9.52 -5.34
C GLY A 277 20.06 -8.85 -6.57
N ALA A 278 19.25 -8.63 -7.60
CA ALA A 278 19.65 -7.91 -8.81
C ALA A 278 19.91 -6.42 -8.53
N ALA A 279 19.09 -5.79 -7.68
CA ALA A 279 19.28 -4.39 -7.30
C ALA A 279 20.57 -4.18 -6.49
N GLU A 280 20.83 -5.02 -5.49
CA GLU A 280 22.08 -4.98 -4.71
C GLU A 280 23.31 -5.22 -5.59
N ALA A 281 23.23 -6.17 -6.53
CA ALA A 281 24.30 -6.42 -7.50
C ALA A 281 24.57 -5.22 -8.44
N ALA A 282 23.55 -4.41 -8.71
CA ALA A 282 23.66 -3.16 -9.47
C ALA A 282 24.12 -1.96 -8.62
N GLY A 283 24.34 -2.16 -7.31
CA GLY A 283 24.84 -1.14 -6.39
C GLY A 283 23.75 -0.35 -5.67
N TRP A 284 22.50 -0.81 -5.67
CA TRP A 284 21.44 -0.24 -4.85
C TRP A 284 21.53 -0.73 -3.40
N THR A 285 21.13 0.13 -2.48
CA THR A 285 21.09 -0.12 -1.04
C THR A 285 19.65 -0.11 -0.54
N LEU A 286 19.35 -0.96 0.43
CA LEU A 286 18.05 -1.01 1.11
C LEU A 286 18.12 -0.40 2.52
N GLU A 287 19.28 0.15 2.89
CA GLU A 287 19.46 0.82 4.16
C GLU A 287 18.78 2.18 4.16
N TRP A 288 17.88 2.42 5.12
CA TRP A 288 17.15 3.68 5.21
C TRP A 288 18.07 4.89 5.44
N ALA A 289 19.20 4.67 6.11
CA ALA A 289 20.21 5.72 6.33
C ALA A 289 20.84 6.22 5.01
N GLU A 290 20.84 5.39 3.97
CA GLU A 290 21.35 5.70 2.63
C GLU A 290 20.22 6.05 1.66
N ALA A 291 18.97 6.12 2.14
CA ALA A 291 17.82 6.48 1.32
C ALA A 291 18.03 7.87 0.73
N ARG A 292 17.95 7.93 -0.60
CA ARG A 292 18.01 9.21 -1.32
C ARG A 292 16.80 10.05 -0.95
N ALA A 293 17.02 11.29 -0.53
CA ALA A 293 15.96 12.28 -0.49
C ALA A 293 15.48 12.55 -1.93
N GLU A 294 14.26 12.14 -2.26
CA GLU A 294 13.67 12.41 -3.56
C GLU A 294 13.32 13.90 -3.69
N SER A 295 13.84 14.54 -4.73
CA SER A 295 13.48 15.91 -5.12
C SER A 295 12.31 15.87 -6.09
N GLY A 296 11.27 16.69 -5.88
CA GLY A 296 10.14 16.80 -6.81
C GLY A 296 8.77 16.38 -6.24
N TYR A 297 8.73 15.92 -4.99
CA TYR A 297 7.48 15.82 -4.25
C TYR A 297 7.07 17.20 -3.75
N ASP A 298 5.92 17.66 -4.21
CA ASP A 298 5.19 18.77 -3.62
C ASP A 298 3.99 18.21 -2.84
N TRP A 299 3.38 19.03 -1.99
CA TRP A 299 2.14 18.71 -1.30
C TRP A 299 1.05 18.14 -2.24
N GLN A 300 1.04 18.57 -3.50
CA GLN A 300 0.06 18.14 -4.50
C GLN A 300 0.47 16.88 -5.29
N GLY A 301 1.58 16.23 -4.95
CA GLY A 301 2.08 15.02 -5.63
C GLY A 301 3.41 15.22 -6.35
N LEU A 302 3.71 14.32 -7.28
CA LEU A 302 4.90 14.38 -8.13
C LEU A 302 4.78 15.56 -9.11
N ARG A 303 5.78 16.45 -9.18
CA ARG A 303 5.91 17.44 -10.25
C ARG A 303 6.65 16.90 -11.47
#